data_AF-A0A964BXN9-F1
#
_entry.id   AF-A0A964BXN9-F1
#
_cell.length_a   1.000
_cell.length_b   1.000
_cell.length_c   1.000
_cell.angle_alpha   90.00
_cell.angle_beta   90.00
_cell.angle_gamma   90.00
#
_symmetry.space_group_name_H-M   'P 1'
#
loop_
_entity.id
_entity.type
_entity.pdbx_description
1 polymer ?
#
loop_
_entity_poly.entity_id
_entity_poly.type
_entity_poly.pdbx_seq_one_letter_code
_entity_poly.pdbx_strand_id
1 'polypeptide(L)'
;MNLSFKDLRFIIEAIEHQINAYQERLQVIEDIEEDEAADLGNDIKFLELLLADMKKSLEHNTSVKPLSSDEVFSPDRNDNSSEYAKEELSFQELMKLTLNLSLSERLFLVEAITSSVRQEVTINQ
;
A
#
# COMPACT_ATOMS: atom_id res chain seq x y z
N MET A 1 5.79 -11.11 0.45
CA MET A 1 6.57 -10.47 -0.63
C MET A 1 6.30 -8.97 -0.51
N ASN A 2 7.33 -8.13 -0.37
CA ASN A 2 7.14 -6.68 -0.24
C ASN A 2 7.17 -6.06 -1.65
N LEU A 3 6.01 -6.00 -2.31
CA LEU A 3 5.86 -5.38 -3.62
C LEU A 3 5.69 -3.87 -3.44
N SER A 4 6.36 -3.05 -4.27
CA SER A 4 6.12 -1.60 -4.25
C SER A 4 4.74 -1.27 -4.85
N PHE A 5 4.22 -0.08 -4.59
CA PHE A 5 2.97 0.41 -5.20
C PHE A 5 3.00 0.32 -6.74
N LYS A 6 4.16 0.63 -7.34
CA LYS A 6 4.35 0.58 -8.79
C LYS A 6 4.32 -0.87 -9.29
N ASP A 7 4.95 -1.79 -8.56
CA ASP A 7 4.94 -3.22 -8.89
C ASP A 7 3.53 -3.78 -8.77
N LEU A 8 2.81 -3.43 -7.70
CA LEU A 8 1.43 -3.86 -7.48
C LEU A 8 0.50 -3.41 -8.60
N ARG A 9 0.61 -2.16 -9.03
CA ARG A 9 -0.16 -1.62 -10.15
C ARG A 9 0.18 -2.28 -11.48
N PHE A 10 1.48 -2.49 -11.76
CA PHE A 10 1.91 -3.18 -12.98
C PHE A 10 1.38 -4.61 -13.04
N ILE A 11 1.39 -5.33 -11.91
CA ILE A 11 0.88 -6.70 -11.85
C ILE A 11 -0.65 -6.71 -12.04
N ILE A 12 -1.38 -5.76 -11.47
CA ILE A 12 -2.83 -5.60 -11.69
C ILE A 12 -3.13 -5.41 -13.18
N GLU A 13 -2.42 -4.50 -13.86
CA GLU A 13 -2.61 -4.23 -15.30
C GLU A 13 -2.28 -5.48 -16.15
N ALA A 14 -1.25 -6.23 -15.78
CA ALA A 14 -0.90 -7.47 -16.46
C ALA A 14 -1.97 -8.57 -16.27
N ILE A 15 -2.54 -8.71 -15.07
CA ILE A 15 -3.61 -9.67 -14.79
C ILE A 15 -4.87 -9.31 -15.59
N GLU A 16 -5.24 -8.03 -15.66
CA GLU A 16 -6.38 -7.56 -16.45
C GLU A 16 -6.19 -7.87 -17.95
N HIS A 17 -5.00 -7.63 -18.48
CA HIS A 17 -4.68 -7.98 -19.86
C HIS A 17 -4.78 -9.49 -20.10
N GLN A 18 -4.30 -10.31 -19.16
CA GLN A 18 -4.35 -11.77 -19.28
C GLN A 18 -5.78 -12.31 -19.25
N ILE A 19 -6.63 -11.79 -18.35
CA ILE A 19 -8.04 -12.15 -18.29
C ILE A 19 -8.72 -11.85 -19.63
N ASN A 20 -8.49 -10.66 -20.20
CA ASN A 20 -9.05 -10.30 -21.50
C ASN A 20 -8.59 -11.26 -22.61
N ALA A 21 -7.30 -11.59 -22.65
CA ALA A 21 -6.77 -12.52 -23.65
C ALA A 21 -7.41 -13.93 -23.53
N TYR A 22 -7.66 -14.41 -22.30
CA TYR A 22 -8.34 -15.67 -22.08
C TYR A 22 -9.82 -15.61 -22.44
N GLN A 23 -10.51 -14.50 -22.16
CA GLN A 23 -11.89 -14.29 -22.57
C GLN A 23 -12.04 -14.22 -24.10
N GLU A 24 -11.10 -13.57 -24.79
CA GLU A 24 -11.05 -13.55 -26.26
C GLU A 24 -10.83 -14.96 -26.83
N ARG A 25 -9.90 -15.72 -26.25
CA ARG A 25 -9.64 -17.10 -26.66
C ARG A 25 -10.86 -18.01 -26.43
N LEU A 26 -11.55 -17.84 -25.31
CA LEU A 26 -12.78 -18.59 -24.99
C LEU A 26 -13.91 -18.34 -26.00
N GLN A 27 -13.96 -17.15 -26.62
CA GLN A 27 -14.93 -16.83 -27.68
C GLN A 27 -14.62 -17.49 -29.02
N VAL A 28 -13.36 -17.87 -29.26
CA VAL A 28 -12.87 -18.44 -30.52
C VAL A 28 -12.77 -19.96 -30.44
N ILE A 29 -12.62 -20.53 -29.24
CA ILE A 29 -12.65 -21.97 -29.02
C ILE A 29 -13.99 -22.53 -29.50
N GLU A 30 -13.96 -23.43 -30.47
CA GLU A 30 -15.13 -24.20 -30.88
C GLU A 30 -15.49 -25.21 -29.78
N ASP A 31 -16.77 -25.56 -29.62
CA ASP A 31 -17.31 -26.52 -28.62
C ASP A 31 -16.64 -27.92 -28.61
N ILE A 32 -15.65 -28.14 -29.47
CA ILE A 32 -14.87 -29.37 -29.64
C ILE A 32 -13.72 -29.44 -28.62
N GLU A 33 -13.29 -28.30 -28.05
CA GLU A 33 -12.20 -28.21 -27.07
C GLU A 33 -12.72 -27.90 -25.66
N GLU A 34 -13.73 -28.67 -25.21
CA GLU A 34 -14.43 -28.48 -23.92
C GLU A 34 -13.48 -28.48 -22.70
N ASP A 35 -12.45 -29.34 -22.71
CA ASP A 35 -11.44 -29.39 -21.66
C ASP A 35 -10.60 -28.11 -21.60
N GLU A 36 -10.21 -27.55 -22.75
CA GLU A 36 -9.43 -26.31 -22.81
C GLU A 36 -10.30 -25.10 -22.40
N ALA A 37 -11.57 -25.09 -22.79
CA ALA A 37 -12.53 -24.07 -22.36
C ALA A 37 -12.73 -24.09 -20.83
N ALA A 38 -12.81 -25.28 -20.24
CA ALA A 38 -12.96 -25.45 -18.79
C ALA A 38 -11.71 -24.98 -18.03
N ASP A 39 -10.51 -25.31 -18.53
CA ASP A 39 -9.25 -24.87 -17.95
C ASP A 39 -9.10 -23.34 -18.00
N LEU A 40 -9.36 -22.73 -19.16
CA LEU A 40 -9.36 -21.27 -19.29
C LEU A 40 -10.39 -20.61 -18.37
N GLY A 41 -11.59 -21.19 -18.26
CA GLY A 41 -12.63 -20.69 -17.36
C GLY A 41 -12.22 -20.73 -15.89
N ASN A 42 -11.48 -21.76 -15.47
CA ASN A 42 -10.94 -21.88 -14.12
C ASN A 42 -9.83 -20.86 -13.87
N ASP A 43 -8.92 -20.69 -14.83
CA ASP A 43 -7.84 -19.72 -14.76
C ASP A 43 -8.37 -18.29 -14.68
N ILE A 44 -9.38 -17.94 -15.49
CA ILE A 44 -10.05 -16.63 -15.42
C ILE A 44 -10.58 -16.38 -14.02
N LYS A 45 -11.30 -17.33 -13.42
CA LYS A 45 -11.84 -17.18 -12.05
C LYS A 45 -10.72 -16.97 -11.03
N PHE A 46 -9.64 -17.73 -11.12
CA PHE A 46 -8.49 -17.55 -10.23
C PHE A 46 -7.90 -16.15 -10.37
N LEU A 47 -7.69 -15.69 -11.61
CA LEU A 47 -7.15 -14.36 -11.90
C LEU A 47 -8.08 -13.23 -11.42
N GLU A 48 -9.40 -13.39 -11.54
CA GLU A 48 -10.38 -12.43 -11.01
C GLU A 48 -10.34 -12.34 -9.49
N LEU A 49 -10.23 -13.48 -8.79
CA LEU A 49 -10.07 -13.50 -7.34
C LEU A 49 -8.76 -12.82 -6.91
N LEU A 50 -7.65 -13.14 -7.60
CA LEU A 50 -6.36 -12.52 -7.34
C LEU A 50 -6.39 -11.01 -7.60
N LEU A 51 -7.01 -10.58 -8.70
CA LEU A 51 -7.20 -9.18 -9.05
C LEU A 51 -7.96 -8.42 -7.97
N ALA A 52 -9.06 -9.00 -7.47
CA ALA A 52 -9.87 -8.39 -6.41
C ALA A 52 -9.08 -8.22 -5.11
N ASP A 53 -8.31 -9.23 -4.70
CA ASP A 53 -7.47 -9.16 -3.49
C ASP A 53 -6.35 -8.13 -3.64
N MET A 54 -5.70 -8.09 -4.81
CA MET A 54 -4.65 -7.11 -5.11
C MET A 54 -5.18 -5.68 -5.18
N LYS A 55 -6.37 -5.45 -5.75
CA LYS A 55 -7.04 -4.14 -5.76
C LYS A 55 -7.41 -3.69 -4.35
N LYS A 56 -7.94 -4.58 -3.53
CA LYS A 56 -8.23 -4.29 -2.11
C LYS A 56 -6.96 -3.91 -1.34
N SER A 57 -5.86 -4.62 -1.57
CA SER A 57 -4.56 -4.29 -1.00
C SER A 57 -4.07 -2.90 -1.46
N LEU A 58 -4.28 -2.55 -2.74
CA LEU A 58 -3.96 -1.23 -3.30
C LEU A 58 -4.82 -0.11 -2.69
N GLU A 59 -6.12 -0.35 -2.48
CA GLU A 59 -7.05 0.59 -1.83
C GLU A 59 -6.68 0.84 -0.37
N HIS A 60 -6.27 -0.19 0.38
CA HIS A 60 -5.75 -0.02 1.74
C HIS A 60 -4.44 0.78 1.78
N ASN A 61 -3.61 0.71 0.73
CA ASN A 61 -2.39 1.52 0.62
C ASN A 61 -2.63 2.95 0.10
N THR A 62 -3.77 3.22 -0.54
CA THR A 62 -4.15 4.55 -1.06
C THR A 62 -5.19 5.28 -0.21
N SER A 63 -5.85 4.59 0.73
CA SER A 63 -6.75 5.17 1.73
C SER A 63 -5.94 5.92 2.80
N VAL A 64 -5.32 7.03 2.40
CA VAL A 64 -5.03 8.12 3.30
C VAL A 64 -6.39 8.66 3.74
N LYS A 65 -6.85 8.24 4.91
CA LYS A 65 -8.01 8.82 5.58
C LYS A 65 -7.80 10.34 5.60
N PRO A 66 -8.65 11.16 4.97
CA PRO A 66 -8.56 12.60 5.16
C PRO A 66 -8.95 12.83 6.62
N LEU A 67 -7.96 13.13 7.47
CA LEU A 67 -8.23 13.59 8.83
C LEU A 67 -8.89 14.96 8.68
N SER A 68 -10.22 14.90 8.69
CA SER A 68 -11.16 15.97 8.96
C SER A 68 -10.52 17.07 9.80
N SER A 69 -10.26 18.19 9.16
CA SER A 69 -10.03 19.48 9.79
C SER A 69 -11.31 19.94 10.45
N ASP A 70 -11.54 19.49 11.69
CA ASP A 70 -12.41 20.17 12.64
C ASP A 70 -12.12 19.56 14.02
N GLU A 71 -11.24 20.22 14.77
CA GLU A 71 -11.57 20.63 16.13
C GLU A 71 -10.59 21.73 16.55
N VAL A 72 -11.15 22.95 16.51
CA VAL A 72 -10.82 24.15 17.27
C VAL A 72 -10.04 23.88 18.55
N PHE A 73 -8.88 24.53 18.77
CA PHE A 73 -8.57 25.15 20.07
C PHE A 73 -7.48 26.23 19.94
N SER A 74 -7.83 27.41 20.46
CA SER A 74 -7.10 28.68 20.48
C SER A 74 -5.80 28.65 21.32
N PRO A 75 -4.91 29.66 21.19
CA PRO A 75 -3.65 29.71 21.91
C PRO A 75 -3.76 30.51 23.22
N ASP A 76 -3.31 29.95 24.33
CA ASP A 76 -2.89 30.68 25.55
C ASP A 76 -1.84 29.82 26.28
N ARG A 77 -0.55 30.17 26.17
CA ARG A 77 0.24 31.02 27.08
C ARG A 77 0.62 30.38 28.43
N ASN A 78 1.92 30.07 28.50
CA ASN A 78 2.89 30.43 29.56
C ASN A 78 2.85 29.62 30.88
N ASP A 79 3.87 28.77 31.11
CA ASP A 79 4.65 28.87 32.35
C ASP A 79 6.01 28.13 32.28
N ASN A 80 6.98 28.69 33.00
CA ASN A 80 8.38 28.28 33.01
C ASN A 80 8.61 27.05 33.90
N SER A 81 9.13 25.95 33.35
CA SER A 81 9.92 24.96 34.10
C SER A 81 10.73 24.11 33.13
N SER A 82 12.05 24.07 33.33
CA SER A 82 12.98 23.27 32.55
C SER A 82 12.93 21.80 32.96
N GLU A 83 12.41 20.93 32.10
CA GLU A 83 12.78 19.51 32.04
C GLU A 83 12.18 18.87 30.79
N TYR A 84 13.03 18.57 29.80
CA TYR A 84 12.81 17.77 28.59
C TYR A 84 11.34 17.54 28.17
N ALA A 85 10.60 18.60 27.87
CA ALA A 85 9.40 18.47 27.07
C ALA A 85 9.87 18.15 25.65
N LYS A 86 9.88 16.86 25.30
CA LYS A 86 9.90 16.45 23.88
C LYS A 86 8.65 17.10 23.28
N GLU A 87 8.83 18.24 22.61
CA GLU A 87 7.83 18.74 21.68
C GLU A 87 7.63 17.60 20.69
N GLU A 88 6.52 16.87 20.84
CA GLU A 88 6.11 15.86 19.89
C GLU A 88 5.85 16.60 18.58
N LEU A 89 6.84 16.54 17.68
CA LEU A 89 6.73 17.03 16.32
C LEU A 89 5.41 16.52 15.75
N SER A 90 4.55 17.45 15.31
CA SER A 90 3.28 17.06 14.73
C SER A 90 3.54 16.19 13.51
N PHE A 91 2.62 15.26 13.21
CA PHE A 91 2.74 14.40 12.03
C PHE A 91 2.95 15.23 10.74
N GLN A 92 2.32 16.41 10.67
CA GLN A 92 2.46 17.32 9.52
C GLN A 92 3.88 17.90 9.40
N GLU A 93 4.52 18.25 10.52
CA GLU A 93 5.89 18.75 10.53
C GLU A 93 6.88 17.65 10.18
N LEU A 94 6.66 16.44 10.71
CA LEU A 94 7.47 15.26 10.38
C LEU A 94 7.40 14.94 8.89
N MET A 95 6.20 15.03 8.29
CA MET A 95 6.01 14.87 6.84
C MET A 95 6.76 15.93 6.03
N LYS A 96 6.67 17.21 6.42
CA LYS A 96 7.41 18.29 5.76
C LYS A 96 8.92 18.08 5.83
N LEU A 97 9.44 17.70 7.00
CA LEU A 97 10.86 17.40 7.17
C LEU A 97 11.31 16.22 6.29
N THR A 98 10.50 15.16 6.22
CA THR A 98 10.79 13.98 5.40
C THR A 98 10.82 14.29 3.90
N LEU A 99 9.94 15.18 3.43
CA LEU A 99 9.91 15.61 2.03
C LEU A 99 11.15 16.42 1.63
N ASN A 100 11.75 17.14 2.57
CA ASN A 100 12.96 17.95 2.35
C ASN A 100 14.26 17.12 2.35
N LEU A 101 14.22 15.83 2.71
CA LEU A 101 15.37 14.94 2.68
C LEU A 101 15.75 14.53 1.24
N SER A 102 17.04 14.31 1.01
CA SER A 102 17.54 13.67 -0.19
C SER A 102 17.07 12.21 -0.30
N LEU A 103 17.16 11.63 -1.49
CA LEU A 103 16.78 10.23 -1.71
C LEU A 103 17.55 9.26 -0.81
N SER A 104 18.86 9.48 -0.63
CA SER A 104 19.72 8.67 0.24
C SER A 104 19.30 8.74 1.71
N GLU A 105 18.96 9.93 2.20
CA GLU A 105 18.51 10.13 3.59
C GLU A 105 17.15 9.49 3.84
N ARG A 106 16.23 9.57 2.86
CA ARG A 106 14.94 8.87 2.94
C ARG A 106 15.10 7.35 2.97
N LEU A 107 16.02 6.80 2.18
CA LEU A 107 16.31 5.36 2.20
C LEU A 107 16.87 4.93 3.56
N PHE A 108 17.78 5.70 4.14
CA PHE A 108 18.32 5.46 5.47
C PHE A 108 17.23 5.53 6.56
N LEU A 109 16.32 6.51 6.47
CA LEU A 109 15.20 6.64 7.41
C LEU A 109 14.26 5.43 7.35
N VAL A 110 13.96 4.91 6.15
CA VAL A 110 13.15 3.69 5.96
C VAL A 110 13.85 2.48 6.58
N GLU A 111 15.15 2.33 6.41
CA GLU A 111 15.93 1.26 7.02
C GLU A 111 15.90 1.32 8.56
N ALA A 112 16.07 2.53 9.13
CA ALA A 112 16.01 2.75 10.56
C ALA A 112 14.63 2.41 11.15
N ILE A 113 13.54 2.87 10.50
CA ILE A 113 12.16 2.57 10.93
C ILE A 113 11.90 1.06 10.83
N THR A 114 12.28 0.43 9.72
CA THR A 114 12.10 -1.01 9.51
C THR A 114 12.83 -1.82 10.59
N SER A 115 14.04 -1.40 10.95
CA SER A 115 14.84 -2.05 11.99
C SER A 115 14.22 -1.87 13.38
N SER A 116 13.71 -0.68 13.68
CA SER A 116 12.99 -0.37 14.93
C SER A 116 11.76 -1.26 15.10
N VAL A 117 10.92 -1.37 14.06
CA VAL A 117 9.71 -2.21 14.10
C VAL A 117 10.07 -3.69 14.32
N ARG A 118 11.12 -4.19 13.67
CA ARG A 118 11.59 -5.58 13.90
C ARG A 118 12.02 -5.80 15.35
N GLN A 119 12.74 -4.85 15.93
CA GLN A 119 13.17 -4.94 17.33
C GLN A 119 11.95 -4.95 18.27
N GLU A 120 10.97 -4.08 18.05
CA GLU A 120 9.75 -4.03 18.84
C GLU A 120 8.93 -5.33 18.75
N VAL A 121 8.81 -5.91 17.55
CA VAL A 121 8.13 -7.21 17.36
C VAL A 121 8.89 -8.36 18.05
N THR A 122 10.22 -8.32 18.05
CA THR A 122 11.06 -9.36 18.66
C THR A 122 11.05 -9.27 20.20
N ILE A 123 10.94 -8.07 20.76
CA ILE A 123 10.88 -7.84 22.22
C ILE A 123 9.52 -8.26 22.82
N ASN A 124 8.46 -8.25 22.00
CA ASN A 124 7.09 -8.56 22.42
C ASN A 124 6.68 -10.04 22.16
N GLN A 125 7.64 -10.93 21.91
CA GLN A 125 7.45 -12.39 21.79
C GLN A 125 8.09 -13.13 22.96
#